data_AF-A0A0R3TH67-F1
#
_entry.id   AF-A0A0R3TH67-F1
#
_cell.length_a   1.000
_cell.length_b   1.000
_cell.length_c   1.000
_cell.angle_alpha   90.00
_cell.angle_beta   90.00
_cell.angle_gamma   90.00
#
_symmetry.space_group_name_H-M   'P 1'
#
loop_
_entity.id
_entity.type
_entity.pdbx_description
1 polymer ?
#
loop_
_entity_poly.entity_id
_entity_poly.type
_entity_poly.pdbx_seq_one_letter_code
_entity_poly.pdbx_strand_id
1 'polypeptide(L)'
;MTRISGDRDRLLLVDFTTVEEYLVKLRWLCQLLSQEDICQNGSLLYLAAAVSDFFVPREVIPQHKLHAGDEVNDERTRDSFKCEPDGSLTIRLSPVPKILGLIVSKWAPRTMVVSFKVSF
;
A
#
# COMPACT_ATOMS: atom_id res chain seq x y z
N MET A 1 8.28 -11.88 14.67
CA MET A 1 7.28 -12.93 14.46
C MET A 1 6.80 -13.39 15.84
N THR A 2 5.73 -12.79 16.35
CA THR A 2 5.30 -12.96 17.75
C THR A 2 4.20 -14.03 17.79
N ARG A 3 4.54 -15.24 18.27
CA ARG A 3 3.56 -16.32 18.48
C ARG A 3 2.81 -16.07 19.79
N ILE A 4 1.50 -15.88 19.72
CA ILE A 4 0.62 -15.89 20.89
C ILE A 4 0.22 -17.35 21.14
N SER A 5 0.66 -17.91 22.27
CA SER A 5 0.38 -19.31 22.65
C SER A 5 -1.05 -19.49 23.11
N GLY A 6 -1.76 -20.49 22.57
CA GLY A 6 -3.01 -20.96 23.17
C GLY A 6 -3.91 -21.85 22.32
N ASP A 7 -3.87 -21.78 20.99
CA ASP A 7 -4.70 -22.62 20.11
C ASP A 7 -3.97 -22.82 18.78
N ARG A 8 -4.27 -23.89 18.04
CA ARG A 8 -3.54 -24.34 16.82
C ARG A 8 -3.06 -23.15 15.97
N ASP A 9 -1.84 -23.20 15.40
CA ASP A 9 -1.22 -22.19 14.50
C ASP A 9 -2.16 -21.76 13.33
N ARG A 10 -3.19 -20.98 13.65
CA ARG A 10 -4.29 -20.54 12.77
C ARG A 10 -4.24 -19.02 12.56
N LEU A 11 -3.32 -18.33 13.24
CA LEU A 11 -3.13 -16.89 13.16
C LEU A 11 -1.72 -16.59 12.69
N LEU A 12 -1.61 -15.87 11.58
CA LEU A 12 -0.37 -15.32 11.07
C LEU A 12 -0.48 -13.81 11.08
N LEU A 13 0.43 -13.15 11.81
CA LEU A 13 0.54 -11.70 11.83
C LEU A 13 1.62 -11.27 10.83
N VAL A 14 1.24 -10.42 9.88
CA VAL A 14 2.13 -9.87 8.86
C VAL A 14 2.06 -8.34 8.93
N ASP A 15 3.08 -7.73 9.49
CA ASP A 15 3.15 -6.27 9.66
C ASP A 15 3.45 -5.58 8.33
N PHE A 16 2.99 -4.34 8.16
CA PHE A 16 3.36 -3.45 7.05
C PHE A 16 3.33 -1.99 7.55
N THR A 17 4.14 -1.13 6.94
CA THR A 17 4.19 0.30 7.31
C THR A 17 3.82 1.21 6.14
N THR A 18 4.30 0.90 4.93
CA THR A 18 4.11 1.75 3.76
C THR A 18 3.02 1.20 2.83
N VAL A 19 2.43 2.07 2.01
CA VAL A 19 1.45 1.65 1.00
C VAL A 19 2.05 0.67 0.00
N GLU A 20 3.32 0.84 -0.36
CA GLU A 20 4.02 -0.08 -1.25
C GLU A 20 4.17 -1.48 -0.65
N GLU A 21 4.61 -1.57 0.62
CA GLU A 21 4.69 -2.85 1.33
C GLU A 21 3.33 -3.54 1.40
N TYR A 22 2.28 -2.77 1.72
CA TYR A 22 0.92 -3.28 1.74
C TYR A 22 0.51 -3.88 0.39
N LEU A 23 0.71 -3.14 -0.71
CA LEU A 23 0.33 -3.59 -2.05
C LEU A 23 1.10 -4.86 -2.49
N VAL A 24 2.40 -4.91 -2.20
CA VAL A 24 3.23 -6.08 -2.52
C VAL A 24 2.78 -7.28 -1.70
N LYS A 25 2.66 -7.15 -0.38
CA LYS A 25 2.23 -8.24 0.51
C LYS A 25 0.84 -8.74 0.16
N LEU A 26 -0.10 -7.83 -0.12
CA LEU A 26 -1.45 -8.17 -0.54
C LEU A 26 -1.45 -8.97 -1.84
N ARG A 27 -0.63 -8.59 -2.83
CA ARG A 27 -0.48 -9.36 -4.07
C ARG A 27 -0.03 -10.79 -3.79
N TRP A 28 1.01 -10.97 -2.99
CA TRP A 28 1.52 -12.31 -2.63
C TRP A 28 0.46 -13.13 -1.89
N LEU A 29 -0.25 -12.53 -0.93
CA LEU A 29 -1.33 -13.21 -0.20
C LEU A 29 -2.47 -13.64 -1.15
N CYS A 30 -2.91 -12.77 -2.06
CA CYS A 30 -3.92 -13.13 -3.06
C CYS A 30 -3.48 -14.30 -3.95
N GLN A 31 -2.23 -14.32 -4.37
CA GLN A 31 -1.67 -15.43 -5.17
C GLN A 31 -1.66 -16.74 -4.39
N LEU A 32 -1.30 -16.72 -3.11
CA LEU A 32 -1.34 -17.89 -2.23
C LEU A 32 -2.79 -18.38 -2.01
N LEU A 33 -3.72 -17.46 -1.76
CA LEU A 33 -5.15 -17.80 -1.58
C LEU A 33 -5.81 -18.37 -2.85
N SER A 34 -5.21 -18.15 -4.02
CA SER A 34 -5.64 -18.74 -5.29
C SER A 34 -5.19 -20.18 -5.50
N GLN A 35 -4.23 -20.67 -4.71
CA GLN A 35 -3.74 -22.03 -4.86
C GLN A 35 -4.74 -23.02 -4.25
N GLU A 36 -5.24 -23.95 -5.08
CA GLU A 36 -6.25 -24.95 -4.67
C GLU A 36 -5.74 -25.84 -3.52
N ASP A 37 -4.43 -26.11 -3.48
CA ASP A 37 -3.80 -26.92 -2.43
C ASP A 37 -3.90 -26.28 -1.04
N ILE A 38 -4.01 -24.94 -0.97
CA ILE A 38 -4.02 -24.19 0.29
C ILE A 38 -5.46 -23.93 0.77
N CYS A 39 -6.36 -23.58 -0.14
CA CYS A 39 -7.72 -23.12 0.20
C CYS A 39 -8.81 -23.95 -0.49
N GLN A 40 -8.87 -25.25 -0.19
CA GLN A 40 -9.86 -26.18 -0.77
C GLN A 40 -11.32 -25.80 -0.44
N ASN A 41 -11.58 -25.28 0.77
CA ASN A 41 -12.93 -24.92 1.24
C ASN A 41 -13.30 -23.47 0.93
N GLY A 42 -12.55 -22.82 0.03
CA GLY A 42 -12.71 -21.40 -0.30
C GLY A 42 -11.91 -20.47 0.63
N SER A 43 -11.78 -19.22 0.21
CA SER A 43 -11.05 -18.17 0.92
C SER A 43 -11.85 -16.87 0.96
N LEU A 44 -11.63 -16.08 2.02
CA LEU A 44 -12.24 -14.77 2.23
C LEU A 44 -11.12 -13.73 2.36
N LEU A 45 -11.22 -12.66 1.60
CA LEU A 45 -10.36 -11.50 1.70
C LEU A 45 -11.15 -10.32 2.26
N TYR A 46 -10.84 -9.93 3.50
CA TYR A 46 -11.51 -8.85 4.22
C TYR A 46 -10.61 -7.61 4.27
N LEU A 47 -10.86 -6.66 3.36
CA LEU A 47 -10.03 -5.47 3.14
C LEU A 47 -10.53 -4.27 3.94
N ALA A 48 -10.14 -4.22 5.22
CA ALA A 48 -10.49 -3.13 6.15
C ALA A 48 -9.35 -2.11 6.38
N ALA A 49 -8.20 -2.27 5.72
CA ALA A 49 -7.10 -1.31 5.85
C ALA A 49 -7.46 0.04 5.23
N ALA A 50 -7.13 1.13 5.91
CA ALA A 50 -7.16 2.48 5.35
C ALA A 50 -5.93 2.68 4.46
N VAL A 51 -6.08 2.38 3.16
CA VAL A 51 -4.99 2.47 2.18
C VAL A 51 -4.90 3.90 1.64
N SER A 52 -3.70 4.46 1.55
CA SER A 52 -3.49 5.78 0.95
C SER A 52 -3.96 5.81 -0.51
N ASP A 53 -4.72 6.84 -0.88
CA ASP A 53 -5.16 7.05 -2.27
C ASP A 53 -4.04 7.62 -3.16
N PHE A 54 -3.05 8.27 -2.55
CA PHE A 54 -1.93 8.91 -3.22
C PHE A 54 -0.59 8.54 -2.56
N PHE A 55 0.49 8.56 -3.32
CA PHE A 55 1.85 8.25 -2.87
C PHE A 55 2.91 9.10 -3.59
N VAL A 56 4.13 9.11 -3.05
CA VAL A 56 5.31 9.72 -3.70
C VAL A 56 6.14 8.60 -4.31
N PRO A 57 6.43 8.63 -5.63
CA PRO A 57 7.31 7.65 -6.27
C PRO A 57 8.72 7.67 -5.66
N ARG A 58 9.34 6.49 -5.48
CA ARG A 58 10.65 6.38 -4.81
C ARG A 58 11.74 7.18 -5.51
N GLU A 59 11.63 7.31 -6.83
CA GLU A 59 12.59 8.01 -7.69
C GLU A 59 12.64 9.51 -7.43
N VAL A 60 11.63 10.06 -6.76
CA VAL A 60 11.50 11.49 -6.46
C VAL A 60 11.43 11.78 -4.96
N ILE A 61 11.62 10.78 -4.09
CA ILE A 61 11.64 11.00 -2.64
C ILE A 61 12.94 11.71 -2.26
N PRO A 62 12.88 12.91 -1.63
CA PRO A 62 14.08 13.60 -1.17
C PRO A 62 14.75 12.80 -0.05
N GLN A 63 16.08 12.65 -0.14
CA GLN A 63 16.86 11.95 0.89
C GLN A 63 16.98 12.74 2.19
N HIS A 64 16.93 14.06 2.10
CA HIS A 64 17.06 14.97 3.22
C HIS A 64 15.76 15.74 3.47
N LYS A 65 15.62 16.24 4.69
CA LYS A 65 14.49 17.08 5.08
C LYS A 65 14.42 18.31 4.17
N LEU A 66 13.21 18.62 3.71
CA LEU A 66 12.93 19.84 2.95
C LEU A 66 13.01 21.05 3.88
N HIS A 67 13.74 22.08 3.47
CA HIS A 67 13.84 23.35 4.18
C HIS A 67 13.26 24.47 3.31
N ALA A 68 12.64 25.46 3.95
CA ALA A 68 12.17 26.65 3.26
C ALA A 68 13.38 27.45 2.77
N GLY A 69 13.39 27.85 1.50
CA GLY A 69 14.47 28.62 0.88
C GLY A 69 15.62 27.81 0.26
N ASP A 70 15.68 26.49 0.47
CA ASP A 70 16.62 25.63 -0.25
C ASP A 70 16.00 25.18 -1.58
N GLU A 71 16.70 25.47 -2.69
CA GLU A 71 16.34 24.90 -3.97
C GLU A 71 16.65 23.39 -3.96
N VAL A 72 15.63 22.58 -4.24
CA VAL A 72 15.82 21.14 -4.42
C VAL A 72 16.78 20.93 -5.59
N ASN A 73 18.03 20.52 -5.39
CA ASN A 73 19.02 20.46 -6.47
C ASN A 73 18.74 19.39 -7.55
N ASP A 74 17.87 18.43 -7.25
CA ASP A 74 17.49 17.37 -8.17
C ASP A 74 16.23 17.74 -8.97
N GLU A 75 16.37 17.86 -10.28
CA GLU A 75 15.30 18.20 -11.23
C GLU A 75 14.07 17.30 -11.10
N ARG A 76 14.26 16.00 -10.79
CA ARG A 76 13.15 15.04 -10.65
C ARG A 76 12.33 15.31 -9.39
N THR A 77 13.01 15.72 -8.33
CA THR A 77 12.41 16.03 -7.04
C THR A 77 11.76 17.43 -7.06
N ARG A 78 12.30 18.38 -7.85
CA ARG A 78 11.72 19.74 -8.03
C ARG A 78 10.29 19.73 -8.54
N ASP A 79 9.92 18.77 -9.39
CA ASP A 79 8.54 18.74 -9.89
C ASP A 79 7.56 18.28 -8.80
N SER A 80 8.00 17.38 -7.93
CA SER A 80 7.17 16.80 -6.88
C SER A 80 7.15 17.63 -5.59
N PHE A 81 8.20 18.36 -5.28
CA PHE A 81 8.34 19.17 -4.07
C PHE A 81 8.85 20.56 -4.42
N LYS A 82 8.04 21.59 -4.15
CA LYS A 82 8.40 22.99 -4.40
C LYS A 82 8.24 23.81 -3.12
N CYS A 83 9.33 24.37 -2.63
CA CYS A 83 9.34 25.37 -1.57
C CYS A 83 9.36 26.75 -2.22
N GLU A 84 8.30 27.52 -2.04
CA GLU A 84 8.22 28.88 -2.57
C GLU A 84 8.96 29.87 -1.63
N PRO A 85 9.40 31.03 -2.14
CA PRO A 85 10.10 32.04 -1.33
C PRO A 85 9.26 32.62 -0.18
N ASP A 86 7.94 32.49 -0.26
CA ASP A 86 7.00 32.89 0.79
C ASP A 86 6.91 31.87 1.95
N GLY A 87 7.63 30.75 1.84
CA GLY A 87 7.67 29.67 2.82
C GLY A 87 6.59 28.60 2.61
N SER A 88 5.79 28.67 1.55
CA SER A 88 4.80 27.64 1.23
C SER A 88 5.43 26.39 0.59
N LEU A 89 4.83 25.22 0.83
CA LEU A 89 5.28 23.93 0.30
C LEU A 89 4.18 23.32 -0.58
N THR A 90 4.49 23.14 -1.86
CA THR A 90 3.65 22.38 -2.78
C THR A 90 4.19 20.97 -2.93
N ILE A 91 3.34 19.97 -2.68
CA ILE A 91 3.65 18.54 -2.86
C ILE A 91 2.75 17.98 -3.95
N ARG A 92 3.35 17.41 -5.00
CA ARG A 92 2.62 16.62 -6.00
C ARG A 92 2.71 15.14 -5.65
N LEU A 93 1.55 14.51 -5.55
CA LEU A 93 1.41 13.09 -5.28
C LEU A 93 0.87 12.37 -6.51
N SER A 94 1.29 11.12 -6.69
CA SER A 94 0.78 10.23 -7.71
C SER A 94 -0.37 9.37 -7.16
N PRO A 95 -1.42 9.10 -7.95
CA PRO A 95 -2.52 8.25 -7.49
C PRO A 95 -2.07 6.79 -7.36
N VAL A 96 -2.52 6.12 -6.31
CA VAL A 96 -2.29 4.68 -6.13
C VAL A 96 -3.15 3.90 -7.14
N PRO A 97 -2.59 2.85 -7.80
CA PRO A 97 -3.36 2.04 -8.72
C PRO A 97 -4.61 1.41 -8.08
N LYS A 98 -5.72 1.42 -8.81
CA LYS A 98 -6.97 0.78 -8.35
C LYS A 98 -6.85 -0.75 -8.39
N ILE A 99 -6.40 -1.34 -7.29
CA ILE A 99 -6.07 -2.77 -7.22
C ILE A 99 -7.27 -3.71 -7.03
N LEU A 100 -8.42 -3.23 -6.53
CA LEU A 100 -9.58 -4.10 -6.24
C LEU A 100 -10.04 -4.89 -7.47
N GLY A 101 -10.07 -4.24 -8.64
CA GLY A 101 -10.41 -4.91 -9.90
C GLY A 101 -9.39 -5.98 -10.30
N LEU A 102 -8.10 -5.76 -10.02
CA LEU A 102 -7.04 -6.74 -10.29
C LEU A 102 -7.12 -7.94 -9.35
N ILE A 103 -7.51 -7.72 -8.10
CA ILE A 103 -7.71 -8.81 -7.13
C ILE A 103 -8.79 -9.76 -7.63
N VAL A 104 -9.97 -9.24 -7.95
CA VAL A 104 -11.12 -10.06 -8.37
C VAL A 104 -10.91 -10.70 -9.74
N SER A 105 -10.23 -10.03 -10.67
CA SER A 105 -10.07 -10.55 -12.04
C SER A 105 -8.88 -11.47 -12.23
N LYS A 106 -7.76 -11.24 -11.52
CA LYS A 106 -6.47 -11.89 -11.81
C LYS A 106 -5.81 -12.52 -10.61
N TRP A 107 -5.76 -11.83 -9.47
CA TRP A 107 -4.93 -12.31 -8.36
C TRP A 107 -5.62 -13.33 -7.46
N ALA A 108 -6.94 -13.26 -7.31
CA ALA A 108 -7.75 -14.10 -6.43
C ALA A 108 -9.19 -14.30 -6.93
N PRO A 109 -9.38 -14.85 -8.14
CA PRO A 109 -10.70 -14.90 -8.80
C PRO A 109 -11.73 -15.81 -8.11
N ARG A 110 -11.28 -16.73 -7.25
CA ARG A 110 -12.15 -17.66 -6.51
C ARG A 110 -12.36 -17.26 -5.04
N THR A 111 -11.71 -16.18 -4.61
CA THR A 111 -11.79 -15.69 -3.24
C THR A 111 -12.97 -14.73 -3.11
N MET A 112 -13.77 -14.88 -2.06
CA MET A 112 -14.78 -13.88 -1.73
C MET A 112 -14.08 -12.60 -1.25
N VAL A 113 -14.34 -11.47 -1.89
CA VAL A 113 -13.71 -10.18 -1.54
C VAL A 113 -14.73 -9.26 -0.89
N VAL A 114 -14.42 -8.79 0.32
CA VAL A 114 -15.16 -7.76 1.04
C VAL A 114 -14.27 -6.54 1.20
N SER A 115 -14.76 -5.36 0.85
CA SER A 115 -14.02 -4.10 0.95
C SER A 115 -14.84 -3.03 1.66
N PHE A 116 -14.15 -2.14 2.36
CA PHE A 116 -14.77 -1.03 3.09
C PHE A 116 -14.53 0.27 2.35
N LYS A 117 -15.56 1.12 2.36
CA LYS A 117 -15.47 2.51 1.93
C LYS A 117 -15.77 3.38 3.14
N VAL A 118 -14.80 4.17 3.55
CA VAL A 118 -14.99 5.19 4.58
C VAL A 118 -15.36 6.50 3.89
N SER A 119 -16.33 7.23 4.43
CA SER A 119 -16.74 8.55 3.94
C SER A 119 -16.89 9.45 5.16
N PHE A 120 -16.20 10.59 5.14
CA PHE A 120 -16.21 11.61 6.19
C PHE A 120 -16.91 12.86 5.69
#